data_AF-A0A3P7IMD3-F1
#
_entry.id   AF-A0A3P7IMD3-F1
#
_cell.length_a   1.000
_cell.length_b   1.000
_cell.length_c   1.000
_cell.angle_alpha   90.00
_cell.angle_beta   90.00
_cell.angle_gamma   90.00
#
_symmetry.space_group_name_H-M   'P 1'
#
loop_
_entity.id
_entity.type
_entity.pdbx_description
1 polymer ?
#
loop_
_entity_poly.entity_id
_entity_poly.type
_entity_poly.pdbx_seq_one_letter_code
_entity_poly.pdbx_strand_id
1 'polypeptide(L)'
;MDVWMDSGVAWHCARKMYEDADALEPADGVLEGVDQFRGWFQSLLLTSVAAQDAIPYKRIHVHGFCVDDNNKKMSKSLGNVVDPETITDGSLRQKALGADGLRLWV
;
A
#
# COMPACT_ATOMS: atom_id res chain seq x y z
N MET A 1 -1.32 21.36 5.46
CA MET A 1 -0.24 20.51 4.91
C MET A 1 -0.88 19.60 3.88
N ASP A 2 -0.20 19.30 2.76
CA ASP A 2 -0.73 18.37 1.75
C ASP A 2 -0.57 16.92 2.24
N VAL A 3 -1.52 16.04 1.91
CA VAL A 3 -1.55 14.65 2.39
C VAL A 3 -0.33 13.82 1.94
N TRP A 4 0.33 14.21 0.85
CA TRP A 4 1.57 13.59 0.39
C TRP A 4 2.77 13.95 1.27
N MET A 5 2.74 15.10 1.94
CA MET A 5 3.77 15.44 2.94
C MET A 5 3.58 14.59 4.21
N ASP A 6 2.34 14.49 4.71
CA ASP A 6 2.01 13.70 5.91
C ASP A 6 2.37 12.22 5.72
N SER A 7 1.98 11.65 4.57
CA SER A 7 2.32 10.26 4.23
C SER A 7 3.79 10.09 3.83
N GLY A 8 4.42 11.13 3.29
CA GLY A 8 5.83 11.12 2.89
C GLY A 8 6.78 10.97 4.09
N VAL A 9 6.43 11.48 5.27
CA VAL A 9 7.26 11.33 6.48
C VAL A 9 7.05 10.00 7.23
N ALA A 10 6.27 9.07 6.66
CA ALA A 10 5.99 7.77 7.29
C ALA A 10 7.25 6.96 7.61
N TRP A 11 8.31 7.08 6.79
CA TRP A 11 9.60 6.45 7.06
C TRP A 11 10.18 6.89 8.41
N HIS A 12 9.96 8.13 8.85
CA HIS A 12 10.45 8.63 10.14
C HIS A 12 9.57 8.16 11.30
N CYS A 13 8.25 8.20 11.10
CA CYS A 13 7.29 7.79 12.12
C CYS A 13 7.35 6.28 12.42
N ALA A 14 7.50 5.44 11.38
CA ALA A 14 7.59 3.99 11.54
C ALA A 14 8.85 3.58 12.34
N ARG A 15 9.96 4.32 12.22
CA ARG A 15 11.20 4.05 12.96
C ARG A 15 11.04 4.28 14.45
N LYS A 16 10.29 5.31 14.87
CA LYS A 16 10.02 5.58 16.29
C LYS A 16 9.21 4.48 16.99
N MET A 17 8.63 3.54 16.24
CA MET A 17 7.96 2.38 16.81
C MET A 17 8.92 1.23 17.19
N TYR A 18 10.19 1.29 16.76
CA TYR A 18 11.18 0.26 17.04
C TYR A 18 12.30 0.86 17.91
N GLU A 19 12.41 0.40 19.16
CA GLU A 19 13.37 0.92 20.16
C GLU A 19 14.84 0.76 19.72
N ASP A 20 15.15 -0.28 18.94
CA ASP A 20 16.52 -0.63 18.49
C ASP A 20 16.80 -0.29 17.02
N ALA A 21 15.92 0.44 16.33
CA ALA A 21 16.16 0.79 14.93
C ALA A 21 17.25 1.86 14.83
N ASP A 22 18.37 1.53 14.16
CA ASP A 22 19.35 2.53 13.72
C ASP A 22 18.60 3.65 12.98
N ALA A 23 18.90 4.90 13.30
CA ALA A 23 18.24 6.08 12.74
C ALA A 23 18.47 6.27 11.24
N LEU A 24 19.42 5.56 10.62
CA LEU A 24 19.75 5.69 9.20
C LEU A 24 19.43 4.47 8.32
N GLU A 25 19.27 3.27 8.89
CA GLU A 25 18.97 2.07 8.11
C GLU A 25 17.67 2.17 7.28
N PRO A 26 17.71 1.96 5.95
CA PRO A 26 16.52 1.95 5.11
C PRO A 26 15.66 0.70 5.35
N ALA A 27 14.35 0.83 5.20
CA ALA A 27 13.46 -0.33 5.15
C ALA A 27 13.87 -1.29 4.02
N ASP A 28 13.73 -2.60 4.22
CA ASP A 28 14.14 -3.56 3.19
C ASP A 28 13.33 -3.45 1.90
N GLY A 29 12.08 -2.99 1.99
CA GLY A 29 11.31 -2.59 0.83
C GLY A 29 9.98 -1.92 1.19
N VAL A 30 9.36 -1.34 0.18
CA VAL A 30 8.00 -0.79 0.22
C VAL A 30 7.14 -1.49 -0.84
N LEU A 31 5.85 -1.65 -0.57
CA LEU A 31 4.90 -2.32 -1.45
C LEU A 31 3.61 -1.53 -1.54
N GLU A 32 3.24 -1.12 -2.75
CA GLU A 32 1.96 -0.46 -3.06
C GLU A 32 1.59 -0.65 -4.53
N GLY A 33 0.41 -0.15 -4.92
CA GLY A 33 -0.07 -0.14 -6.29
C GLY A 33 0.73 0.76 -7.23
N VAL A 34 0.64 0.46 -8.53
CA VAL A 34 1.33 1.19 -9.61
C VAL A 34 1.04 2.70 -9.67
N ASP A 35 -0.09 3.15 -9.13
CA ASP A 35 -0.43 4.57 -9.00
C ASP A 35 0.51 5.35 -8.05
N GLN A 36 1.23 4.67 -7.16
CA GLN A 36 2.04 5.32 -6.14
C GLN A 36 3.40 5.82 -6.63
N PHE A 37 3.82 5.52 -7.86
CA PHE A 37 5.07 6.05 -8.43
C PHE A 37 5.15 7.58 -8.47
N ARG A 38 4.01 8.23 -8.71
CA ARG A 38 3.91 9.71 -8.72
C ARG A 38 3.28 10.27 -7.44
N GLY A 39 3.19 9.43 -6.42
CA GLY A 39 2.60 9.74 -5.12
C GLY A 39 3.55 9.26 -4.03
N TRP A 40 3.11 8.24 -3.28
CA TRP A 40 3.74 7.89 -2.02
C TRP A 40 5.23 7.52 -2.12
N PHE A 41 5.65 6.75 -3.14
CA PHE A 41 7.05 6.37 -3.29
C PHE A 41 7.95 7.61 -3.45
N GLN A 42 7.52 8.56 -4.28
CA GLN A 42 8.27 9.80 -4.49
C GLN A 42 8.30 10.66 -3.21
N SER A 43 7.17 10.77 -2.51
CA SER A 43 7.08 11.54 -1.27
C SER A 43 7.95 10.98 -0.15
N LEU A 44 7.98 9.66 0.01
CA LEU A 44 8.90 8.97 0.94
C LEU A 44 10.35 9.34 0.63
N LEU A 45 10.78 9.17 -0.63
CA LEU A 45 12.15 9.43 -1.05
C LEU A 45 12.54 10.90 -0.84
N LEU A 46 11.72 11.84 -1.33
CA LEU A 46 12.04 13.27 -1.27
C LEU A 46 12.14 13.77 0.16
N THR A 47 11.21 13.38 1.03
CA THR A 47 11.23 13.83 2.43
C THR A 47 12.40 13.23 3.20
N SER A 48 12.77 11.97 2.93
CA SER A 48 13.93 11.33 3.59
C SER A 48 15.25 11.96 3.16
N VAL A 49 15.44 12.16 1.85
CA VAL A 49 16.65 12.84 1.35
C VAL A 49 16.72 14.27 1.87
N ALA A 50 15.60 15.00 1.89
CA ALA A 50 15.57 16.37 2.42
C ALA A 50 15.90 16.46 3.92
N ALA A 51 15.50 15.46 4.72
CA ALA A 51 15.67 15.49 6.16
C ALA A 51 17.01 14.92 6.65
N GLN A 52 17.54 13.90 5.97
CA GLN A 52 18.68 13.12 6.45
C GLN A 52 19.67 12.67 5.37
N ASP A 53 19.52 13.14 4.13
CA ASP A 53 20.37 12.80 2.98
C ASP A 53 20.54 11.28 2.78
N ALA A 54 19.45 10.53 3.00
CA ALA A 54 19.44 9.07 2.89
C ALA A 54 18.16 8.57 2.20
N ILE A 55 18.26 7.38 1.61
CA ILE A 55 17.13 6.70 0.96
C ILE A 55 16.33 5.98 2.06
N PRO A 56 14.98 6.01 2.04
CA PRO A 56 14.17 5.40 3.11
C PRO A 56 13.90 3.90 2.91
N TYR A 57 14.16 3.33 1.73
CA TYR A 57 13.93 1.93 1.42
C TYR A 57 14.93 1.36 0.40
N LYS A 58 15.21 0.06 0.45
CA LYS A 58 16.16 -0.63 -0.44
C LYS A 58 15.50 -1.10 -1.75
N ARG A 59 14.22 -1.45 -1.72
CA ARG A 59 13.48 -2.04 -2.85
C ARG A 59 12.05 -1.50 -2.95
N ILE A 60 11.51 -1.43 -4.17
CA ILE A 60 10.10 -1.13 -4.41
C ILE A 60 9.47 -2.36 -5.06
N HIS A 61 8.39 -2.86 -4.45
CA HIS A 61 7.54 -3.91 -5.00
C HIS A 61 6.23 -3.26 -5.45
N VAL A 62 5.87 -3.47 -6.71
CA VAL A 62 4.69 -2.81 -7.29
C VAL A 62 3.72 -3.85 -7.82
N HIS A 63 2.47 -3.72 -7.43
CA HIS A 63 1.38 -4.54 -7.96
C HIS A 63 0.46 -3.73 -8.88
N GLY A 64 -0.27 -4.45 -9.74
CA GLY A 64 -1.29 -3.87 -10.60
C GLY A 64 -2.58 -3.51 -9.86
N PHE A 65 -3.57 -3.05 -10.60
CA PHE A 65 -4.93 -2.88 -10.07
C PHE A 65 -5.69 -4.19 -10.07
N CYS A 66 -6.55 -4.39 -9.07
CA CYS A 66 -7.64 -5.34 -9.19
C CYS A 66 -8.61 -4.86 -10.28
N VAL A 67 -9.02 -5.79 -11.15
CA VAL A 67 -9.92 -5.51 -12.28
C VAL A 67 -11.19 -6.36 -12.16
N ASP A 68 -12.28 -5.85 -12.72
CA ASP A 68 -13.51 -6.62 -12.88
C ASP A 68 -13.42 -7.65 -14.02
N ASP A 69 -14.51 -8.40 -14.22
CA ASP A 69 -14.69 -9.39 -15.28
C ASP A 69 -14.57 -8.82 -16.70
N ASN A 70 -14.71 -7.50 -16.85
CA ASN A 70 -14.55 -6.76 -18.10
C ASN A 70 -13.15 -6.12 -18.23
N ASN A 71 -12.19 -6.51 -17.40
CA ASN A 71 -10.83 -5.96 -17.33
C ASN A 71 -10.78 -4.44 -17.03
N LYS A 72 -11.82 -3.88 -16.42
CA LYS A 72 -11.80 -2.49 -15.96
C LYS A 72 -11.28 -2.43 -14.53
N LYS A 73 -10.41 -1.45 -14.26
CA LYS A 73 -9.95 -1.14 -12.90
C LYS A 73 -11.18 -1.00 -11.97
N MET A 74 -11.14 -1.70 -10.83
CA MET A 74 -12.19 -1.55 -9.82
C MET A 74 -12.17 -0.12 -9.25
N SER A 75 -13.35 0.50 -9.15
CA SER A 75 -13.51 1.84 -8.57
C SER A 75 -14.89 2.03 -7.95
N LYS A 76 -14.95 2.68 -6.79
CA LYS A 76 -16.21 2.94 -6.07
C LYS A 76 -17.19 3.78 -6.91
N SER A 77 -16.69 4.73 -7.70
CA SER A 77 -17.51 5.58 -8.55
C SER A 77 -18.17 4.83 -9.70
N LEU A 78 -17.53 3.77 -10.23
CA LEU A 78 -18.11 2.90 -11.25
C LEU A 78 -19.02 1.82 -10.65
N GLY A 79 -18.95 1.59 -9.34
CA GLY A 79 -19.74 0.58 -8.64
C GLY A 79 -19.30 -0.87 -8.94
N ASN A 80 -18.14 -1.07 -9.58
CA ASN A 80 -17.60 -2.39 -9.96
C ASN A 80 -16.63 -2.95 -8.91
N VAL A 81 -16.81 -2.60 -7.63
CA VAL A 81 -15.97 -3.07 -6.53
C VAL A 81 -16.62 -4.29 -5.89
N VAL A 82 -15.81 -5.30 -5.61
CA VAL A 82 -16.17 -6.40 -4.71
C VAL A 82 -15.59 -6.11 -3.34
N ASP A 83 -16.43 -6.13 -2.31
CA ASP A 83 -15.97 -5.97 -0.93
C ASP A 83 -15.23 -7.24 -0.49
N PRO A 84 -13.98 -7.15 0.00
CA PRO A 84 -13.26 -8.28 0.56
C PRO A 84 -14.07 -9.05 1.62
N GLU A 85 -14.87 -8.36 2.44
CA GLU A 85 -15.71 -8.99 3.47
C GLU A 85 -16.77 -9.92 2.86
N THR A 86 -17.27 -9.59 1.67
CA THR A 86 -18.22 -10.47 0.95
C THR A 86 -17.55 -11.80 0.55
N ILE A 87 -16.24 -11.79 0.29
CA ILE A 87 -15.47 -13.00 -0.04
C ILE A 87 -15.10 -13.77 1.23
N THR A 88 -14.64 -13.08 2.28
CA THR A 88 -14.18 -13.73 3.51
C THR A 88 -15.34 -14.25 4.35
N ASP A 89 -16.40 -13.47 4.51
CA ASP A 89 -17.48 -13.72 5.48
C ASP A 89 -18.79 -14.13 4.78
N GLY A 90 -18.85 -13.95 3.47
CA GLY A 90 -20.02 -14.24 2.66
C GLY A 90 -21.05 -13.10 2.67
N SER A 91 -22.18 -13.35 2.02
CA SER A 91 -23.35 -12.47 2.02
C SER A 91 -24.64 -13.30 1.86
N LEU A 92 -25.79 -12.65 1.84
CA LEU A 92 -27.08 -13.30 1.53
C LEU A 92 -27.08 -14.02 0.16
N ARG A 93 -26.16 -13.67 -0.74
CA ARG A 93 -26.09 -14.21 -2.10
C ARG A 93 -24.86 -15.07 -2.37
N GLN A 94 -23.89 -15.11 -1.46
CA GLN A 94 -22.60 -15.77 -1.67
C GLN A 94 -22.10 -16.41 -0.38
N LYS A 95 -21.61 -17.66 -0.45
CA LYS A 95 -20.98 -18.31 0.70
C LYS A 95 -19.58 -17.74 0.93
N ALA A 96 -19.18 -17.68 2.20
CA ALA A 96 -17.82 -17.36 2.62
C ALA A 96 -16.79 -18.34 1.99
N LEU A 97 -15.72 -17.79 1.41
CA LEU A 97 -14.52 -18.53 1.04
C LEU A 97 -13.43 -18.45 2.13
N GLY A 98 -13.61 -17.57 3.12
CA GLY A 98 -12.64 -17.32 4.18
C GLY A 98 -11.45 -16.47 3.73
N ALA A 99 -10.69 -15.98 4.70
CA ALA A 99 -9.49 -15.16 4.45
C ALA A 99 -8.45 -15.91 3.62
N ASP A 100 -8.30 -17.23 3.82
CA ASP A 100 -7.32 -18.03 3.08
C ASP A 100 -7.74 -18.25 1.62
N GLY A 101 -9.04 -18.37 1.36
CA GLY A 101 -9.57 -18.40 -0.01
C GLY A 101 -9.27 -17.10 -0.77
N LEU A 102 -9.44 -15.95 -0.10
CA LEU A 102 -9.08 -14.66 -0.68
C LEU A 102 -7.57 -14.54 -0.93
N ARG A 103 -6.73 -14.91 0.05
CA ARG A 103 -5.26 -14.83 -0.06
C ARG A 103 -4.69 -15.75 -1.14
N LEU A 104 -5.28 -16.92 -1.38
CA LEU A 104 -4.83 -17.83 -2.44
C LEU A 104 -5.13 -17.29 -3.85
N TRP A 105 -6.18 -16.48 -3.98
CA TRP A 105 -6.59 -15.90 -5.26
C TRP A 105 -5.73 -14.69 -5.67
N VAL A 106 -5.26 -13.91 -4.69
CA VAL A 106 -4.34 -12.77 -4.89
C VAL A 106 -2.93 -13.25 -5.21
#